data_AF-A0A538GYW4-F1
#
_entry.id   AF-A0A538GYW4-F1
#
_cell.length_a   1.000
_cell.length_b   1.000
_cell.length_c   1.000
_cell.angle_alpha   90.00
_cell.angle_beta   90.00
_cell.angle_gamma   90.00
#
_symmetry.space_group_name_H-M   'P 1'
#
loop_
_entity.id
_entity.type
_entity.pdbx_description
1 polymer ?
#
loop_
_entity_poly.entity_id
_entity_poly.type
_entity_poly.pdbx_seq_one_letter_code
_entity_poly.pdbx_strand_id
1 'polypeptide(L)' 'MTIRRLGPGDEEIVVQLGGERPLTHAQAADLVADERTVYLVAFDDEEPVGYVFAHQLPRRHGDPS' A
#
# COMPACT_ATOMS: atom_id res chain seq x y z
N MET A 1 -9.79 -15.37 7.71
CA MET A 1 -8.84 -14.23 7.83
C MET A 1 -7.40 -14.55 7.40
N THR A 2 -6.86 -13.79 6.44
CA THR A 2 -5.46 -13.84 5.98
C THR A 2 -4.86 -12.44 5.91
N ILE A 3 -3.53 -12.31 5.99
CA ILE A 3 -2.82 -11.04 5.81
C ILE A 3 -1.79 -11.23 4.71
N ARG A 4 -1.81 -10.35 3.70
CA ARG A 4 -0.78 -10.35 2.65
C ARG A 4 -0.34 -8.95 2.27
N ARG A 5 0.89 -8.88 1.76
CA ARG A 5 1.40 -7.68 1.11
C ARG A 5 0.80 -7.58 -0.29
N LEU A 6 0.37 -6.38 -0.68
CA LEU A 6 -0.03 -6.10 -2.06
C LEU A 6 1.19 -5.82 -2.93
N GLY A 7 1.10 -6.19 -4.21
CA GLY A 7 2.10 -5.91 -5.23
C GLY A 7 1.46 -5.64 -6.59
N PRO A 8 2.25 -5.61 -7.67
CA PRO A 8 1.72 -5.44 -9.03
C PRO A 8 0.61 -6.46 -9.34
N GLY A 9 -0.53 -5.99 -9.85
CA GLY A 9 -1.75 -6.77 -10.06
C GLY A 9 -2.83 -6.61 -8.98
N ASP A 10 -2.54 -5.89 -7.88
CA ASP A 10 -3.48 -5.62 -6.78
C ASP A 10 -4.05 -4.18 -6.79
N GLU A 11 -3.96 -3.47 -7.92
CA GLU A 11 -4.25 -2.04 -7.99
C GLU A 11 -5.69 -1.71 -7.62
N GLU A 12 -6.65 -2.54 -8.04
CA GLU A 12 -8.07 -2.38 -7.72
C GLU A 12 -8.33 -2.41 -6.20
N ILE A 13 -7.58 -3.24 -5.46
CA ILE A 13 -7.68 -3.31 -4.01
C ILE A 13 -7.22 -1.98 -3.41
N VAL A 14 -6.12 -1.41 -3.88
CA VAL A 14 -5.62 -0.11 -3.40
C VAL A 14 -6.61 1.03 -3.70
N VAL A 15 -7.27 1.00 -4.87
CA VAL A 15 -8.31 1.96 -5.21
C VAL A 15 -9.50 1.85 -4.25
N GLN A 16 -9.97 0.63 -3.96
CA GLN A 16 -11.06 0.36 -3.01
C GLN A 16 -10.75 0.88 -1.60
N LEU A 17 -9.50 0.77 -1.13
CA LEU A 17 -9.08 1.21 0.20
C LEU A 17 -9.08 2.74 0.40
N GLY A 18 -9.12 3.53 -0.68
CA GLY A 18 -9.01 5.00 -0.62
C GLY A 18 -10.25 5.74 -0.11
N GLY A 19 -11.37 5.04 0.10
CA GLY A 19 -12.58 5.61 0.71
C GLY A 19 -13.07 6.88 0.02
N GLU A 20 -13.22 7.98 0.77
CA GLU A 20 -13.74 9.27 0.27
C GLU A 20 -12.80 10.00 -0.72
N ARG A 21 -11.54 9.60 -0.80
CA ARG A 21 -10.56 10.13 -1.75
C ARG A 21 -9.80 8.97 -2.40
N PRO A 22 -10.46 8.23 -3.30
CA PRO A 22 -9.86 7.09 -3.95
C PRO A 22 -8.70 7.53 -4.82
N LEU A 23 -7.66 6.71 -4.86
CA LEU A 23 -6.58 6.86 -5.83
C LEU A 23 -7.11 6.50 -7.21
N THR A 24 -6.53 7.10 -8.25
CA THR A 24 -6.71 6.56 -9.61
C THR A 24 -5.96 5.24 -9.74
N HIS A 25 -6.38 4.37 -10.67
CA HIS A 25 -5.67 3.13 -10.94
C HIS A 25 -4.19 3.36 -11.29
N ALA A 26 -3.87 4.44 -12.01
CA ALA A 26 -2.47 4.78 -12.34
C ALA A 26 -1.65 5.07 -11.07
N GLN A 27 -2.21 5.83 -10.13
CA GLN A 27 -1.56 6.11 -8.84
C GLN A 27 -1.43 4.84 -7.98
N ALA A 28 -2.44 3.96 -8.01
CA ALA A 28 -2.35 2.67 -7.35
C ALA A 28 -1.23 1.79 -7.93
N ALA A 29 -1.12 1.74 -9.26
CA ALA A 29 -0.06 1.03 -9.97
C ALA A 29 1.34 1.53 -9.56
N ASP A 30 1.54 2.85 -9.54
CA ASP A 30 2.81 3.46 -9.11
C ASP A 30 3.15 3.08 -7.66
N LEU A 31 2.15 3.03 -6.77
CA LEU A 31 2.36 2.69 -5.36
C LEU A 31 2.66 1.20 -5.14
N VAL A 32 1.96 0.28 -5.79
CA VAL A 32 2.21 -1.16 -5.60
C VAL A 32 3.48 -1.64 -6.30
N ALA A 33 3.98 -0.88 -7.28
CA ALA A 33 5.25 -1.14 -7.95
C ALA A 33 6.47 -0.59 -7.18
N ASP A 34 6.33 0.45 -6.34
CA ASP A 34 7.44 0.95 -5.51
C ASP A 34 7.73 -0.02 -4.35
N GLU A 35 8.90 -0.67 -4.39
CA GLU A 35 9.33 -1.63 -3.37
C GLU A 35 9.40 -1.04 -1.95
N ARG A 36 9.54 0.29 -1.82
CA ARG A 36 9.54 1.01 -0.54
C ARG A 36 8.14 1.24 0.00
N THR A 37 7.12 1.09 -0.84
CA THR A 37 5.72 1.17 -0.43
C THR A 37 5.25 -0.21 0.03
N VAL A 38 4.58 -0.22 1.17
CA VAL A 38 4.06 -1.42 1.81
C VAL A 38 2.58 -1.19 2.10
N TYR A 39 1.73 -1.91 1.35
CA TYR A 39 0.34 -2.15 1.73
C TYR A 39 0.26 -3.56 2.31
N LEU A 40 -0.06 -3.67 3.60
CA LEU A 40 -0.43 -4.93 4.24
C LEU A 40 -1.93 -4.91 4.47
N VAL A 41 -2.63 -5.86 3.86
CA VAL A 41 -4.09 -5.92 3.90
C VAL A 41 -4.54 -7.20 4.59
N ALA A 42 -5.46 -7.05 5.53
CA ALA A 42 -6.18 -8.15 6.13
C ALA A 42 -7.42 -8.44 5.28
N PHE A 43 -7.58 -9.70 4.90
CA PHE A 43 -8.73 -10.20 4.17
C PHE A 43 -9.53 -11.13 5.07
N ASP A 44 -10.85 -10.99 5.08
CA ASP A 44 -11.74 -12.06 5.51
C ASP A 44 -12.37 -12.68 4.27
N ASP A 45 -12.04 -13.95 4.03
CA ASP A 45 -12.12 -14.59 2.72
C ASP A 45 -11.43 -13.76 1.62
N GLU A 46 -12.19 -13.19 0.69
CA GLU A 46 -11.68 -12.33 -0.39
C GLU A 46 -11.90 -10.84 -0.13
N GLU A 47 -12.62 -10.47 0.93
CA GLU A 47 -12.99 -9.09 1.22
C GLU A 47 -11.90 -8.40 2.06
N PRO A 48 -11.36 -7.25 1.61
CA PRO A 48 -10.45 -6.44 2.42
C PRO A 48 -11.19 -5.86 3.64
N VAL A 49 -10.78 -6.22 4.85
CA VAL A 49 -11.40 -5.76 6.11
C VAL A 49 -10.57 -4.73 6.88
N GLY A 50 -9.32 -4.51 6.45
CA GLY A 50 -8.46 -3.49 7.04
C GLY A 50 -7.07 -3.49 6.40
N TYR A 51 -6.34 -2.38 6.56
CA TYR A 51 -5.01 -2.26 5.99
C TYR A 51 -4.08 -1.38 6.83
N VAL A 52 -2.78 -1.57 6.60
CA VAL A 52 -1.71 -0.67 6.98
C VAL A 52 -0.99 -0.21 5.73
N PHE A 53 -0.82 1.11 5.62
CA PHE A 53 0.07 1.73 4.65
C PHE A 53 1.36 2.16 5.36
N ALA A 54 2.50 1.81 4.78
CA ALA A 54 3.81 2.30 5.20
C ALA A 54 4.67 2.62 3.98
N HIS A 55 5.58 3.57 4.12
CA HIS A 55 6.56 3.89 3.11
C HIS A 55 7.94 4.00 3.75
N GLN A 56 8.93 3.29 3.19
CA GLN A 56 10.29 3.33 3.68
C GLN A 56 10.98 4.61 3.23
N LEU A 57 11.23 5.50 4.18
CA LEU A 57 12.03 6.68 3.95
C LEU A 57 13.53 6.34 3.96
N PRO A 58 14.36 6.99 3.12
CA PRO A 58 15.81 6.88 3.22
C PRO A 58 16.28 7.24 4.63
N ARG A 59 17.25 6.48 5.16
CA ARG A 59 17.92 6.86 6.40
C ARG A 59 18.59 8.22 6.19
N ARG A 60 18.18 9.21 6.97
CA ARG A 60 18.99 10.41 7.16
C ARG A 60 20.07 10.05 8.17
N HIS A 61 21.31 9.87 7.71
CA HIS A 61 22.42 10.12 8.62
C HIS A 61 22.35 11.60 8.92
N GLY A 62 22.04 11.97 10.17
CA GLY A 62 22.11 13.36 10.56
C GLY A 62 23.50 13.85 10.18
N ASP A 63 23.60 14.86 9.32
CA ASP A 63 24.86 15.55 9.11
C ASP A 63 25.30 16.01 10.51
N PRO A 64 26.45 15.52 11.03
CA PRO A 64 27.05 16.15 12.18
C PRO A 64 27.61 17.49 11.68
N SER A 65 26.75 18.52 11.67
CA SER A 65 27.19 19.91 11.59
C SER A 65 28.09 20.24 12.77
#